data_AF-A0A965MNP6-F1
#
_entry.id   AF-A0A965MNP6-F1
#
_cell.length_a   1.000
_cell.length_b   1.000
_cell.length_c   1.000
_cell.angle_alpha   90.00
_cell.angle_beta   90.00
_cell.angle_gamma   90.00
#
_symmetry.space_group_name_H-M   'P 1'
#
loop_
_entity.id
_entity.type
_entity.pdbx_description
1 polymer ?
#
loop_
_entity_poly.entity_id
_entity_poly.type
_entity_poly.pdbx_seq_one_letter_code
_entity_poly.pdbx_strand_id
1 'polypeptide(L)'
;MMQHLASNLLAARQPPSHNIGVVLWAKHNFWGTPASAFTTVLLVLMLLWTIPSLLEWSVLRAVFSADADQCQAARDMGACWGVVAEKYRLIMFGRYP
;
A
#
# COMPACT_ATOMS: atom_id res chain seq x y z
N MET A 1 54.32 3.95 28.74
CA MET A 1 53.08 3.14 28.87
C MET A 1 51.87 3.76 28.13
N MET A 2 52.03 4.47 27.00
CA MET A 2 50.87 5.01 26.23
C MET A 2 51.05 5.02 24.69
N GLN A 3 52.21 4.63 24.15
CA GLN A 3 52.48 4.75 22.70
C GLN A 3 52.08 3.54 21.85
N HIS A 4 51.83 2.37 22.45
CA HIS A 4 51.51 1.14 21.69
C HIS A 4 50.02 0.96 21.37
N LEU A 5 49.12 1.80 21.91
CA LEU A 5 47.67 1.72 21.62
C LEU A 5 47.28 2.44 20.33
N ALA A 6 48.00 3.51 19.96
CA ALA A 6 47.70 4.28 18.75
C ALA A 6 48.04 3.53 17.44
N SER A 7 48.96 2.56 17.51
CA SER A 7 49.48 1.81 16.36
C SER A 7 48.56 0.68 15.86
N ASN A 8 47.50 0.36 16.62
CA ASN A 8 46.55 -0.72 16.29
C ASN A 8 45.13 -0.21 15.98
N LEU A 9 44.95 1.10 15.80
CA LEU A 9 43.67 1.63 15.34
C LEU A 9 43.58 1.44 13.82
N LEU A 10 42.93 0.35 13.40
CA LEU A 10 42.51 0.15 12.02
C LEU A 10 41.68 1.37 11.59
N ALA A 11 42.07 1.99 10.47
CA ALA A 11 41.32 3.10 9.90
C ALA A 11 39.85 2.68 9.69
N ALA A 12 38.91 3.53 10.10
CA ALA A 12 37.49 3.24 9.93
C ALA A 12 37.19 2.98 8.45
N ARG A 13 36.72 1.77 8.14
CA ARG A 13 36.24 1.42 6.80
C ARG A 13 35.13 2.40 6.45
N GLN A 14 35.28 3.10 5.32
CA GLN A 14 34.23 3.97 4.81
C GLN A 14 32.93 3.17 4.73
N PRO A 15 31.81 3.66 5.28
CA PRO A 15 30.53 2.98 5.14
C PRO A 15 30.24 2.81 3.65
N PRO A 16 29.72 1.65 3.21
CA PRO A 16 29.35 1.48 1.81
C PRO A 16 28.38 2.59 1.44
N SER A 17 28.72 3.37 0.42
CA SER A 17 27.82 4.41 -0.08
C SER A 17 26.57 3.70 -0.59
N HIS A 18 25.48 3.76 0.17
CA HIS A 18 24.21 3.11 -0.16
C HIS A 18 23.48 3.93 -1.23
N ASN A 19 24.14 4.12 -2.38
CA ASN A 19 23.56 4.74 -3.57
C ASN A 19 22.80 3.67 -4.36
N ILE A 20 21.92 2.93 -3.69
CA ILE A 20 21.00 2.06 -4.41
C ILE A 20 19.89 2.99 -4.90
N GLY A 21 20.00 3.42 -6.16
CA GLY A 21 18.92 4.18 -6.79
C GLY A 21 17.61 3.40 -6.68
N VAL A 22 16.49 4.11 -6.51
CA VAL A 22 15.15 3.51 -6.32
C VAL A 22 14.85 2.43 -7.37
N VAL A 23 15.33 2.62 -8.60
CA VAL A 23 15.22 1.68 -9.72
C VAL A 23 15.99 0.37 -9.48
N LEU A 24 17.23 0.45 -8.99
CA LEU A 24 18.06 -0.72 -8.70
C LEU A 24 17.53 -1.51 -7.50
N TRP A 25 17.01 -0.80 -6.49
CA TRP A 25 16.34 -1.41 -5.34
C TRP A 25 15.07 -2.16 -5.76
N ALA A 26 14.21 -1.52 -6.58
CA ALA A 26 12.99 -2.13 -7.10
C ALA A 26 13.31 -3.37 -7.95
N LYS A 27 14.31 -3.29 -8.84
CA LYS A 27 14.75 -4.43 -9.65
C LYS A 27 15.21 -5.61 -8.78
N HIS A 28 15.99 -5.35 -7.74
CA HIS A 28 16.47 -6.39 -6.83
C HIS A 28 15.33 -7.02 -5.99
N ASN A 29 14.36 -6.22 -5.53
CA ASN A 29 13.32 -6.72 -4.62
C ASN A 29 12.21 -7.49 -5.35
N PHE A 30 11.76 -6.98 -6.50
CA PHE A 30 10.65 -7.57 -7.25
C PHE A 30 11.11 -8.60 -8.30
N TRP A 31 12.33 -8.45 -8.86
CA TRP A 31 12.90 -9.34 -9.88
C TRP A 31 14.19 -10.05 -9.44
N GLY A 32 14.51 -10.07 -8.14
CA GLY A 32 15.74 -10.67 -7.62
C GLY A 32 15.80 -12.20 -7.71
N THR A 33 14.65 -12.88 -7.74
CA THR A 33 14.54 -14.34 -7.95
C THR A 33 13.41 -14.67 -8.92
N PRO A 34 13.44 -15.82 -9.60
CA PRO A 34 12.34 -16.27 -10.47
C PRO A 34 11.00 -16.37 -9.71
N ALA A 35 11.02 -16.77 -8.44
CA ALA A 35 9.84 -16.84 -7.60
C ALA A 35 9.26 -15.44 -7.32
N SER A 36 10.11 -14.49 -6.92
CA SER A 36 9.70 -13.08 -6.71
C SER A 36 9.12 -12.46 -7.97
N ALA A 37 9.74 -12.72 -9.13
CA ALA A 37 9.26 -12.22 -10.41
C ALA A 37 7.87 -12.80 -10.75
N PHE A 38 7.68 -14.11 -10.56
CA PHE A 38 6.39 -14.76 -10.77
C PHE A 38 5.30 -14.19 -9.84
N THR A 39 5.58 -14.09 -8.54
CA THR A 39 4.63 -13.52 -7.57
C THR A 39 4.28 -12.09 -7.90
N THR A 40 5.26 -11.28 -8.32
CA THR A 40 5.03 -9.88 -8.72
C THR A 40 4.10 -9.81 -9.94
N VAL A 41 4.37 -10.60 -10.98
CA VAL A 41 3.53 -10.65 -12.18
C VAL A 41 2.12 -11.12 -11.83
N LEU A 42 1.98 -12.17 -11.02
CA LEU A 42 0.69 -12.68 -10.58
C LEU A 42 -0.14 -11.61 -9.85
N LEU A 43 0.47 -10.89 -8.91
CA LEU A 43 -0.19 -9.81 -8.18
C LEU A 43 -0.59 -8.67 -9.10
N VAL A 44 0.29 -8.26 -10.03
CA VAL A 44 -0.03 -7.22 -11.01
C VAL A 44 -1.21 -7.63 -11.89
N LEU A 45 -1.23 -8.87 -12.39
CA LEU A 45 -2.35 -9.37 -13.19
C LEU A 45 -3.65 -9.41 -12.38
N MET A 46 -3.59 -9.86 -11.13
CA MET A 46 -4.75 -9.87 -10.25
C MET A 46 -5.28 -8.45 -10.00
N LEU A 47 -4.39 -7.48 -9.75
CA LEU A 47 -4.75 -6.08 -9.59
C LEU A 47 -5.37 -5.50 -10.87
N LEU A 48 -4.76 -5.74 -12.03
CA LEU A 48 -5.29 -5.24 -13.30
C LEU A 48 -6.68 -5.80 -13.62
N TRP A 49 -6.98 -7.01 -13.14
CA TRP A 49 -8.31 -7.61 -13.33
C TRP A 49 -9.34 -7.08 -12.32
N THR A 50 -8.98 -6.90 -11.04
CA THR A 50 -9.93 -6.50 -9.99
C THR A 50 -10.16 -4.99 -9.91
N ILE A 51 -9.12 -4.18 -10.17
CA ILE A 51 -9.17 -2.71 -10.05
C ILE A 51 -10.28 -2.08 -10.92
N PRO A 52 -10.46 -2.44 -12.21
CA PRO A 52 -11.50 -1.80 -13.03
C PRO A 52 -12.90 -2.00 -12.45
N SER A 53 -13.22 -3.23 -12.03
CA SER A 53 -14.52 -3.54 -11.41
C SER A 53 -14.70 -2.82 -10.08
N LEU A 54 -13.65 -2.74 -9.26
CA LEU A 54 -13.66 -1.99 -8.00
C LEU A 54 -13.86 -0.49 -8.24
N LEU A 55 -13.21 0.11 -9.24
CA LEU A 55 -13.38 1.53 -9.58
C LEU A 55 -14.78 1.83 -10.11
N GLU A 56 -15.33 0.95 -10.94
CA GLU A 56 -16.70 1.10 -11.43
C GLU A 56 -17.70 1.08 -10.28
N TRP A 57 -17.58 0.12 -9.37
CA TRP A 57 -18.44 0.02 -8.20
C TRP A 57 -18.24 1.17 -7.20
N SER A 58 -17.00 1.54 -6.89
CA SER A 58 -16.67 2.50 -5.83
C SER A 58 -16.73 3.97 -6.25
N VAL A 59 -16.59 4.28 -7.54
CA VAL A 59 -16.54 5.67 -8.02
C VAL A 59 -17.63 5.93 -9.04
N LEU A 60 -17.71 5.13 -10.11
CA LEU A 60 -18.59 5.44 -11.24
C LEU A 60 -20.08 5.23 -10.92
N ARG A 61 -20.40 4.17 -10.17
CA ARG A 61 -21.77 3.82 -9.77
C ARG A 61 -22.12 4.23 -8.33
N ALA A 62 -21.25 5.00 -7.68
CA ALA A 62 -21.37 5.28 -6.26
C ALA A 62 -22.32 6.44 -5.94
N VAL A 63 -22.97 6.36 -4.79
CA VAL A 63 -23.85 7.40 -4.25
C VAL A 63 -23.11 8.17 -3.15
N PHE A 64 -22.88 9.45 -3.39
CA PHE A 64 -22.17 10.35 -2.47
C PHE A 64 -23.11 11.19 -1.59
N SER A 65 -24.40 11.26 -1.93
CA SER A 65 -25.41 11.96 -1.13
C SER A 65 -25.70 11.18 0.17
N ALA A 66 -25.91 11.90 1.28
CA ALA A 66 -26.35 11.33 2.55
C ALA A 66 -27.86 11.02 2.54
N ASP A 67 -28.31 10.25 1.55
CA ASP A 67 -29.71 9.90 1.31
C ASP A 67 -29.86 8.37 1.36
N ALA A 68 -30.69 7.91 2.30
CA ALA A 68 -30.90 6.49 2.53
C ALA A 68 -31.62 5.80 1.36
N ASP A 69 -32.57 6.47 0.71
CA ASP A 69 -33.35 5.90 -0.38
C ASP A 69 -32.50 5.77 -1.64
N GLN A 70 -31.67 6.77 -1.94
CA GLN A 70 -30.72 6.70 -3.05
C GLN A 70 -29.67 5.60 -2.82
N CYS A 71 -29.21 5.43 -1.59
CA CYS A 71 -28.30 4.34 -1.25
C CYS A 71 -28.95 2.96 -1.31
N GLN A 72 -30.23 2.81 -0.95
CA GLN A 72 -30.96 1.55 -1.15
C GLN A 72 -31.18 1.26 -2.63
N ALA A 73 -31.45 2.29 -3.44
CA ALA A 73 -31.59 2.13 -4.88
C ALA A 73 -30.28 1.69 -5.56
N ALA A 74 -29.12 2.13 -5.06
CA ALA A 74 -27.80 1.73 -5.57
C ALA A 74 -27.29 0.39 -5.00
N ARG A 75 -28.08 -0.30 -4.18
CA ARG A 75 -27.71 -1.58 -3.57
C ARG A 75 -27.38 -2.61 -4.66
N ASP A 76 -26.31 -3.37 -4.44
CA ASP A 76 -25.73 -4.34 -5.39
C ASP A 76 -25.20 -3.76 -6.71
N MET A 77 -25.35 -2.46 -6.95
CA MET A 77 -24.86 -1.78 -8.17
C MET A 77 -23.63 -0.90 -7.91
N GLY A 78 -23.54 -0.28 -6.74
CA GLY A 78 -22.48 0.69 -6.43
C GLY A 78 -22.25 0.89 -4.93
N ALA A 79 -21.16 1.58 -4.59
CA ALA A 79 -20.85 1.92 -3.21
C ALA A 79 -21.72 3.08 -2.71
N CYS A 80 -22.20 2.99 -1.47
CA CYS A 80 -22.89 4.10 -0.79
C CYS A 80 -21.90 4.84 0.14
N TRP A 81 -21.28 5.90 -0.37
CA TRP A 81 -20.40 6.76 0.41
C TRP A 81 -21.16 7.67 1.38
N GLY A 82 -22.45 7.96 1.11
CA GLY A 82 -23.29 8.72 2.03
C GLY A 82 -23.38 8.10 3.43
N VAL A 83 -23.54 6.78 3.53
CA VAL A 83 -23.53 6.07 4.81
C VAL A 83 -22.16 6.13 5.47
N VAL A 84 -21.08 6.02 4.71
CA VAL A 84 -19.72 6.13 5.25
C VAL A 84 -19.50 7.54 5.81
N ALA A 85 -19.87 8.59 5.08
CA ALA A 85 -19.74 9.97 5.54
C ALA A 85 -20.50 10.23 6.86
N GLU A 86 -21.72 9.69 6.99
CA GLU A 86 -22.55 9.89 8.18
C GLU A 86 -22.18 8.97 9.35
N LYS A 87 -21.66 7.77 9.06
CA LYS A 87 -21.46 6.70 10.06
C LYS A 87 -20.02 6.25 10.21
N TYR A 88 -19.02 6.92 9.63
CA TYR A 88 -17.61 6.51 9.72
C TYR A 88 -17.18 6.30 11.18
N ARG A 89 -17.61 7.17 12.09
CA ARG A 89 -17.30 7.06 13.52
C ARG A 89 -17.87 5.78 14.13
N LEU A 90 -19.09 5.42 13.77
CA LEU A 90 -19.73 4.18 14.23
C LEU A 90 -19.07 2.95 13.60
N ILE A 91 -18.63 3.03 12.33
CA ILE A 91 -17.95 1.94 11.63
C ILE A 91 -16.57 1.68 12.25
N MET A 92 -15.82 2.74 12.57
CA MET A 92 -14.47 2.63 13.11
C MET A 92 -14.44 2.29 14.61
N PHE A 93 -15.32 2.88 15.40
CA PHE A 93 -15.30 2.75 16.87
C PHE A 93 -16.42 1.88 17.43
N GLY A 94 -17.34 1.39 16.60
CA GLY A 94 -18.52 0.66 17.04
C GLY A 94 -19.50 1.53 17.83
N ARG A 95 -20.50 0.90 18.44
CA ARG A 95 -21.35 1.56 19.44
C ARG A 95 -20.56 1.62 20.76
N TYR A 96 -19.97 2.78 21.04
CA TYR A 96 -19.49 3.13 22.38
C TYR A 96 -20.70 3.57 23.25
N PRO A 97 -20.79 3.20 24.55
CA PRO A 97 -21.76 3.81 25.46
C PRO A 97 -21.47 5.30 25.69
#